data_AF-A0AB36NVN3-F1
#
_entry.id   AF-A0AB36NVN3-F1
#
_cell.length_a   1.000
_cell.length_b   1.000
_cell.length_c   1.000
_cell.angle_alpha   90.00
_cell.angle_beta   90.00
_cell.angle_gamma   90.00
#
_symmetry.space_group_name_H-M   'P 1'
#
loop_
_entity.id
_entity.type
_entity.pdbx_description
1 polymer ?
#
loop_
_entity_poly.entity_id
_entity_poly.type
_entity_poly.pdbx_seq_one_letter_code
_entity_poly.pdbx_strand_id
1 'polypeptide(L)'
;MTNLRSARKKQQKEYNDIGILNPSIGTSNLGDLIIYDSVYKKLRSVYPDDLFTNFPTQLHTSYDAMDLMREKDLLFVSGTNLLSSNLEVRHQWKIHRSHKKFLKNKVVLMGCGWWQYQGNINGYTKSIYKTILNKDVLHSVRDQYTFEKLKSIGIDNVVNTSCPTLWGLTPEKCKLVPVSKGEEVITTLTFYHKNADLDFKMLKILSENYSKVYLWIQGLSDLNYYDEIRGDLNNIELIPPTIEAFDEMLNKSNVDYIGTRLHAGVRALQKNVRTLILAVDNRAIEIGKDVNLNVIKREDVNDCISFIENDYVTDIKLPQDNIDKWLKAIKLK
;
A
#
# COMPACT_ATOMS: atom_id res chain seq x y z
N MET A 1 34.56 -26.50 -24.26
CA MET A 1 34.79 -25.27 -23.47
C MET A 1 34.34 -25.53 -22.04
N THR A 2 35.32 -25.57 -21.15
CA THR A 2 35.27 -26.19 -19.83
C THR A 2 34.57 -25.29 -18.81
N ASN A 3 33.86 -25.92 -17.89
CA ASN A 3 33.17 -25.35 -16.74
C ASN A 3 33.95 -24.24 -16.01
N LEU A 4 33.35 -23.04 -15.93
CA LEU A 4 33.63 -22.02 -14.91
C LEU A 4 32.31 -21.51 -14.31
N ARG A 5 31.55 -22.41 -13.67
CA ARG A 5 30.68 -22.00 -12.57
C ARG A 5 31.41 -22.27 -11.27
N SER A 6 32.35 -21.39 -10.96
CA SER A 6 32.90 -21.32 -9.62
C SER A 6 31.74 -21.15 -8.64
N ALA A 7 31.60 -22.07 -7.69
CA ALA A 7 30.85 -21.81 -6.48
C ALA A 7 31.44 -20.52 -5.87
N ARG A 8 30.74 -19.39 -6.02
CA ARG A 8 31.15 -18.12 -5.40
C ARG A 8 31.20 -18.37 -3.90
N LYS A 9 32.41 -18.45 -3.33
CA LYS A 9 32.64 -18.40 -1.89
C LYS A 9 31.88 -17.18 -1.36
N LYS A 10 31.07 -17.35 -0.31
CA LYS A 10 30.53 -16.22 0.46
C LYS A 10 31.74 -15.45 1.00
N GLN A 11 32.16 -14.40 0.30
CA GLN A 11 32.99 -13.36 0.90
C GLN A 11 32.20 -12.80 2.07
N GLN A 12 32.86 -12.58 3.19
CA GLN A 12 32.30 -11.85 4.31
C GLN A 12 32.08 -10.42 3.81
N LYS A 13 30.84 -10.11 3.44
CA LYS A 13 30.49 -8.78 2.93
C LYS A 13 30.38 -7.83 4.11
N GLU A 14 30.94 -6.63 3.96
CA GLU A 14 30.78 -5.55 4.93
C GLU A 14 29.36 -4.98 4.93
N TYR A 15 28.67 -5.04 3.78
CA TYR A 15 27.31 -4.55 3.58
C TYR A 15 26.43 -5.62 2.94
N ASN A 16 25.15 -5.64 3.31
CA ASN A 16 24.14 -6.43 2.61
C ASN A 16 23.75 -5.74 1.30
N ASP A 17 23.46 -6.55 0.28
CA ASP A 17 22.90 -6.10 -0.99
C ASP A 17 21.44 -6.54 -1.09
N ILE A 18 20.53 -5.61 -0.83
CA ILE A 18 19.11 -5.86 -0.66
C ILE A 18 18.35 -5.34 -1.89
N GLY A 19 17.47 -6.17 -2.43
CA GLY A 19 16.53 -5.74 -3.46
C GLY A 19 15.18 -5.35 -2.87
N ILE A 20 14.54 -4.34 -3.46
CA ILE A 20 13.15 -3.97 -3.16
C ILE A 20 12.32 -4.19 -4.43
N LEU A 21 11.34 -5.08 -4.34
CA LEU A 21 10.32 -5.26 -5.37
C LEU A 21 9.28 -4.15 -5.19
N ASN A 22 9.47 -3.08 -5.96
CA ASN A 22 8.79 -1.81 -5.84
C ASN A 22 7.59 -1.72 -6.82
N PRO A 23 6.34 -1.61 -6.31
CA PRO A 23 5.16 -1.47 -7.15
C PRO A 23 5.00 -0.08 -7.78
N SER A 24 5.71 0.95 -7.31
CA SER A 24 5.61 2.31 -7.86
C SER A 24 6.33 2.48 -9.20
N ILE A 25 7.15 1.50 -9.61
CA ILE A 25 7.85 1.55 -10.91
C ILE A 25 6.89 1.11 -12.02
N GLY A 26 6.58 2.05 -12.93
CA GLY A 26 5.75 1.78 -14.11
C GLY A 26 4.25 1.77 -13.85
N THR A 27 3.79 2.49 -12.81
CA THR A 27 2.37 2.67 -12.49
C THR A 27 2.01 4.16 -12.42
N SER A 28 0.77 4.52 -12.75
CA SER A 28 0.20 5.85 -12.53
C SER A 28 -0.51 5.98 -11.18
N ASN A 29 -0.54 4.91 -10.38
CA ASN A 29 -1.16 4.92 -9.06
C ASN A 29 -0.20 5.47 -8.00
N LEU A 30 -0.38 6.75 -7.63
CA LEU A 30 0.43 7.40 -6.61
C LEU A 30 0.28 6.77 -5.22
N GLY A 31 -0.76 5.97 -4.98
CA GLY A 31 -0.89 5.15 -3.77
C GLY A 31 0.26 4.15 -3.60
N ASP A 32 0.79 3.58 -4.69
CA ASP A 32 1.94 2.66 -4.62
C ASP A 32 3.24 3.40 -4.24
N LEU A 33 3.35 4.68 -4.59
CA LEU A 33 4.47 5.53 -4.18
C LEU A 33 4.43 5.84 -2.67
N ILE A 34 3.24 6.09 -2.10
CA ILE A 34 3.06 6.30 -0.64
C ILE A 34 3.44 5.03 0.14
N ILE A 35 3.05 3.85 -0.37
CA ILE A 35 3.44 2.56 0.22
C ILE A 35 4.96 2.42 0.17
N TYR A 36 5.57 2.66 -0.99
CA TYR A 36 7.01 2.56 -1.17
C TYR A 36 7.78 3.49 -0.24
N ASP A 37 7.38 4.76 -0.11
CA ASP A 37 8.01 5.72 0.81
C ASP A 37 8.04 5.19 2.26
N SER A 38 6.93 4.63 2.72
CA SER A 38 6.81 4.08 4.08
C SER A 38 7.65 2.82 4.27
N VAL A 39 7.65 1.92 3.27
CA VAL A 39 8.48 0.70 3.25
C VAL A 39 9.96 1.06 3.25
N TYR A 40 10.38 1.94 2.35
CA TYR A 40 11.77 2.35 2.19
C TYR A 40 12.31 2.96 3.48
N LYS A 41 11.59 3.92 4.09
CA LYS A 41 11.97 4.54 5.36
C LYS A 41 12.15 3.50 6.46
N LYS A 42 11.23 2.55 6.58
CA LYS A 42 11.31 1.51 7.60
C LYS A 42 12.46 0.54 7.34
N LEU A 43 12.66 0.07 6.10
CA LEU A 43 13.80 -0.79 5.76
C LEU A 43 15.14 -0.07 5.97
N ARG A 44 15.23 1.21 5.60
CA ARG A 44 16.45 2.02 5.83
C ARG A 44 16.77 2.16 7.32
N SER A 45 15.76 2.23 8.19
CA SER A 45 16.00 2.22 9.65
C SER A 45 16.54 0.88 10.18
N VAL A 46 16.28 -0.23 9.48
CA VAL A 46 16.78 -1.56 9.83
C VAL A 46 18.17 -1.80 9.22
N TYR A 47 18.40 -1.29 8.02
CA TYR A 47 19.63 -1.43 7.25
C TYR A 47 20.18 -0.05 6.86
N PRO A 48 20.76 0.69 7.83
CA PRO A 48 21.16 2.08 7.63
C PRO A 48 22.21 2.25 6.53
N ASP A 49 23.16 1.32 6.45
CA ASP A 49 24.34 1.44 5.58
C ASP A 49 24.30 0.51 4.36
N ASP A 50 23.28 -0.34 4.25
CA ASP A 50 23.23 -1.36 3.19
C ASP A 50 22.70 -0.82 1.86
N LEU A 51 23.02 -1.55 0.79
CA LEU A 51 22.67 -1.20 -0.57
C LEU A 51 21.22 -1.59 -0.88
N PHE A 52 20.42 -0.66 -1.41
CA PHE A 52 19.07 -0.93 -1.92
C PHE A 52 19.01 -0.78 -3.43
N THR A 53 18.56 -1.84 -4.12
CA THR A 53 18.24 -1.79 -5.56
C THR A 53 16.75 -2.02 -5.76
N ASN A 54 16.08 -1.11 -6.48
CA ASN A 54 14.66 -1.24 -6.77
C ASN A 54 14.40 -2.01 -8.07
N PHE A 55 13.40 -2.88 -8.06
CA PHE A 55 12.94 -3.61 -9.22
C PHE A 55 11.41 -3.56 -9.34
N PRO A 56 10.83 -3.49 -10.55
CA PRO A 56 9.39 -3.39 -10.72
C PRO A 56 8.67 -4.71 -10.36
N THR A 57 7.44 -4.59 -9.85
CA THR A 57 6.49 -5.73 -9.78
C THR A 57 5.42 -5.69 -10.87
N GLN A 58 5.12 -4.49 -11.38
CA GLN A 58 4.06 -4.22 -12.36
C GLN A 58 4.55 -4.27 -13.82
N LEU A 59 5.85 -4.45 -14.05
CA LEU A 59 6.47 -4.61 -15.36
C LEU A 59 7.09 -6.00 -15.51
N HIS A 60 7.10 -6.52 -16.74
CA HIS A 60 7.84 -7.75 -17.02
C HIS A 60 9.33 -7.47 -16.93
N THR A 61 10.06 -8.33 -16.24
CA THR A 61 11.51 -8.20 -16.07
C THR A 61 12.25 -9.03 -17.11
N SER A 62 13.30 -8.43 -17.69
CA SER A 62 14.24 -9.11 -18.59
C SER A 62 15.06 -10.16 -17.84
N TYR A 63 15.83 -10.96 -18.60
CA TYR A 63 16.79 -11.89 -18.03
C TYR A 63 17.79 -11.18 -17.10
N ASP A 64 18.36 -10.06 -17.54
CA ASP A 64 19.37 -9.32 -16.79
C ASP A 64 18.81 -8.79 -15.47
N ALA A 65 17.58 -8.24 -15.49
CA ALA A 65 16.89 -7.82 -14.28
C ALA A 65 16.66 -9.00 -13.31
N MET A 66 16.24 -10.15 -13.82
CA MET A 66 16.07 -11.35 -12.99
C MET A 66 17.41 -11.89 -12.45
N ASP A 67 18.50 -11.79 -13.21
CA ASP A 67 19.82 -12.22 -12.76
C ASP A 67 20.37 -11.28 -11.68
N LEU A 68 20.20 -9.97 -11.83
CA LEU A 68 20.49 -8.99 -10.78
C LEU A 68 19.67 -9.24 -9.50
N MET A 69 18.38 -9.56 -9.63
CA MET A 69 17.56 -9.97 -8.49
C MET A 69 18.10 -11.23 -7.80
N ARG A 70 18.62 -12.20 -8.56
CA ARG A 70 19.22 -13.43 -8.01
C ARG A 70 20.47 -13.12 -7.18
N GLU A 71 21.23 -12.08 -7.52
CA GLU A 71 22.45 -11.73 -6.78
C GLU A 71 22.18 -11.12 -5.41
N LYS A 72 21.00 -10.51 -5.20
CA LYS A 72 20.60 -9.90 -3.93
C LYS A 72 20.50 -10.89 -2.79
N ASP A 73 20.88 -10.48 -1.59
CA ASP A 73 20.84 -11.32 -0.40
C ASP A 73 19.37 -11.65 -0.04
N LEU A 74 18.50 -10.63 -0.03
CA LEU A 74 17.04 -10.75 0.07
C LEU A 74 16.33 -9.79 -0.89
N LEU A 75 15.07 -10.08 -1.20
CA LEU A 75 14.17 -9.24 -1.99
C LEU A 75 12.92 -8.92 -1.19
N PHE A 76 12.78 -7.69 -0.70
CA PHE A 76 11.59 -7.25 0.02
C PHE A 76 10.50 -6.81 -0.96
N VAL A 77 9.30 -7.37 -0.84
CA VAL A 77 8.13 -6.87 -1.56
C VAL A 77 7.57 -5.66 -0.82
N SER A 78 7.53 -4.51 -1.49
CA SER A 78 7.07 -3.25 -0.92
C SER A 78 5.53 -3.14 -0.92
N GLY A 79 4.89 -3.86 0.00
CA GLY A 79 3.45 -3.75 0.25
C GLY A 79 2.57 -4.10 -0.95
N THR A 80 1.60 -3.21 -1.24
CA THR A 80 0.57 -3.32 -2.29
C THR A 80 -0.31 -4.58 -2.20
N ASN A 81 -1.27 -4.75 -3.12
CA ASN A 81 -2.22 -5.89 -3.13
C ASN A 81 -1.90 -6.96 -4.17
N LEU A 82 -0.61 -7.19 -4.43
CA LEU A 82 -0.14 -7.98 -5.58
C LEU A 82 -0.30 -9.50 -5.47
N LEU A 83 -0.70 -10.02 -4.30
CA LEU A 83 -0.90 -11.46 -4.12
C LEU A 83 -2.26 -11.87 -4.71
N SER A 84 -2.30 -13.02 -5.37
CA SER A 84 -3.53 -13.57 -5.97
C SER A 84 -3.53 -15.10 -5.96
N SER A 85 -4.70 -15.70 -6.20
CA SER A 85 -4.89 -17.15 -6.30
C SER A 85 -4.46 -17.72 -7.67
N ASN A 86 -4.40 -16.87 -8.70
CA ASN A 86 -4.19 -17.23 -10.11
C ASN A 86 -3.26 -16.19 -10.79
N LEU A 87 -1.95 -16.31 -10.59
CA LEU A 87 -0.94 -15.38 -11.13
C LEU A 87 -0.84 -15.38 -12.66
N GLU A 88 -1.27 -16.45 -13.32
CA GLU A 88 -1.21 -16.57 -14.78
C GLU A 88 -2.23 -15.69 -15.51
N VAL A 89 -3.35 -15.34 -14.84
CA VAL A 89 -4.41 -14.47 -15.39
C VAL A 89 -4.33 -13.06 -14.79
N ARG A 90 -3.67 -12.90 -13.64
CA ARG A 90 -3.63 -11.64 -12.89
C ARG A 90 -2.23 -11.07 -12.89
N HIS A 91 -2.11 -9.83 -13.38
CA HIS A 91 -0.82 -9.23 -13.69
C HIS A 91 -0.38 -8.12 -12.73
N GLN A 92 -0.94 -8.05 -11.52
CA GLN A 92 -0.43 -7.11 -10.49
C GLN A 92 0.98 -7.47 -10.02
N TRP A 93 1.31 -8.77 -9.98
CA TRP A 93 2.70 -9.22 -9.88
C TRP A 93 3.05 -9.93 -11.17
N LYS A 94 3.87 -9.30 -12.02
CA LYS A 94 4.29 -9.86 -13.32
C LYS A 94 5.37 -10.93 -13.20
N ILE A 95 5.12 -11.89 -12.33
CA ILE A 95 5.96 -13.05 -12.06
C ILE A 95 5.47 -14.28 -12.83
N HIS A 96 6.40 -15.11 -13.30
CA HIS A 96 6.08 -16.32 -14.04
C HIS A 96 7.11 -17.42 -13.76
N ARG A 97 6.87 -18.64 -14.28
CA ARG A 97 7.67 -19.84 -13.95
C ARG A 97 9.18 -19.69 -14.03
N SER A 98 9.70 -18.89 -14.98
CA SER A 98 11.14 -18.63 -15.13
C SER A 98 11.76 -18.06 -13.85
N HIS A 99 11.04 -17.19 -13.14
CA HIS A 99 11.46 -16.51 -11.92
C HIS A 99 11.77 -17.49 -10.79
N LYS A 100 11.15 -18.67 -10.78
CA LYS A 100 11.42 -19.71 -9.77
C LYS A 100 12.92 -20.05 -9.68
N LYS A 101 13.64 -20.00 -10.80
CA LYS A 101 15.09 -20.26 -10.83
C LYS A 101 15.90 -19.09 -10.28
N PHE A 102 15.45 -17.86 -10.49
CA PHE A 102 16.17 -16.64 -10.10
C PHE A 102 15.90 -16.26 -8.64
N LEU A 103 14.65 -16.40 -8.20
CA LEU A 103 14.16 -15.87 -6.93
C LEU A 103 14.00 -16.94 -5.86
N LYS A 104 14.53 -18.15 -6.07
CA LYS A 104 14.36 -19.29 -5.16
C LYS A 104 14.78 -18.91 -3.73
N ASN A 105 13.84 -18.97 -2.78
CA ASN A 105 14.04 -18.67 -1.36
C ASN A 105 14.60 -17.26 -1.08
N LYS A 106 14.25 -16.24 -1.89
CA LYS A 106 14.79 -14.87 -1.72
C LYS A 106 13.77 -13.83 -1.31
N VAL A 107 12.49 -14.07 -1.62
CA VAL A 107 11.47 -13.03 -1.52
C VAL A 107 10.88 -12.98 -0.11
N VAL A 108 10.85 -11.79 0.49
CA VAL A 108 10.25 -11.53 1.80
C VAL A 108 9.13 -10.53 1.65
N LEU A 109 7.92 -10.90 2.06
CA LEU A 109 6.76 -10.01 2.03
C LEU A 109 6.85 -8.98 3.16
N MET A 110 6.54 -7.73 2.85
CA MET A 110 6.41 -6.64 3.81
C MET A 110 5.09 -5.92 3.56
N GLY A 111 4.06 -6.23 4.36
CA GLY A 111 2.77 -5.58 4.30
C GLY A 111 1.99 -5.86 3.02
N CYS A 112 2.21 -7.03 2.40
CA CYS A 112 1.55 -7.38 1.15
C CYS A 112 0.12 -7.84 1.43
N GLY A 113 -0.80 -7.49 0.54
CA GLY A 113 -2.20 -7.92 0.60
C GLY A 113 -2.60 -8.76 -0.59
N TRP A 114 -3.73 -9.44 -0.45
CA TRP A 114 -4.43 -10.10 -1.55
C TRP A 114 -5.18 -9.09 -2.40
N TRP A 115 -5.23 -9.31 -3.71
CA TRP A 115 -5.82 -8.36 -4.66
C TRP A 115 -7.30 -8.08 -4.37
N GLN A 116 -8.09 -9.15 -4.22
CA GLN A 116 -9.54 -9.17 -3.96
C GLN A 116 -9.94 -10.50 -3.31
N TYR A 117 -11.18 -10.65 -2.87
CA TYR A 117 -11.67 -11.97 -2.47
C TYR A 117 -11.66 -12.94 -3.66
N GLN A 118 -10.97 -14.07 -3.47
CA GLN A 118 -10.79 -15.10 -4.48
C GLN A 118 -10.99 -16.50 -3.90
N GLY A 119 -11.24 -17.46 -4.77
CA GLY A 119 -11.25 -18.88 -4.44
C GLY A 119 -9.86 -19.41 -4.04
N ASN A 120 -9.74 -20.73 -3.99
CA ASN A 120 -8.50 -21.40 -3.59
C ASN A 120 -7.33 -21.05 -4.52
N ILE A 121 -6.13 -21.03 -3.96
CA ILE A 121 -4.89 -20.81 -4.71
C ILE A 121 -4.64 -22.01 -5.60
N ASN A 122 -4.45 -21.78 -6.90
CA ASN A 122 -4.24 -22.86 -7.84
C ASN A 122 -2.83 -23.47 -7.74
N GLY A 123 -2.62 -24.62 -8.39
CA GLY A 123 -1.34 -25.33 -8.36
C GLY A 123 -0.17 -24.51 -8.94
N TYR A 124 -0.42 -23.71 -9.98
CA TYR A 124 0.58 -22.85 -10.61
C TYR A 124 1.13 -21.81 -9.62
N THR A 125 0.22 -21.07 -9.01
CA THR A 125 0.50 -19.98 -8.07
C THR A 125 1.11 -20.52 -6.78
N LYS A 126 0.54 -21.61 -6.23
CA LYS A 126 1.10 -22.31 -5.07
C LYS A 126 2.55 -22.73 -5.31
N SER A 127 2.85 -23.26 -6.51
CA SER A 127 4.22 -23.67 -6.87
C SER A 127 5.19 -22.50 -6.92
N ILE A 128 4.75 -21.33 -7.41
CA ILE A 128 5.58 -20.11 -7.45
C ILE A 128 5.85 -19.62 -6.03
N TYR A 129 4.81 -19.36 -5.23
CA TYR A 129 4.96 -18.83 -3.87
C TYR A 129 5.85 -19.71 -3.00
N LYS A 130 5.62 -21.03 -2.96
CA LYS A 130 6.45 -21.97 -2.20
C LYS A 130 7.92 -22.04 -2.64
N THR A 131 8.22 -21.60 -3.86
CA THR A 131 9.58 -21.63 -4.39
C THR A 131 10.32 -20.32 -4.12
N ILE A 132 9.66 -19.18 -4.33
CA ILE A 132 10.33 -17.87 -4.30
C ILE A 132 10.35 -17.27 -2.89
N LEU A 133 9.31 -17.51 -2.10
CA LEU A 133 9.19 -16.95 -0.77
C LEU A 133 10.23 -17.60 0.14
N ASN A 134 10.90 -16.77 0.93
CA ASN A 134 11.94 -17.19 1.83
C ASN A 134 11.34 -18.04 2.98
N LYS A 135 11.95 -19.19 3.27
CA LYS A 135 11.45 -20.14 4.27
C LYS A 135 11.95 -19.89 5.69
N ASP A 136 13.00 -19.09 5.81
CA ASP A 136 13.75 -18.89 7.05
C ASP A 136 13.43 -17.53 7.70
N VAL A 137 12.91 -16.59 6.90
CA VAL A 137 12.54 -15.23 7.32
C VAL A 137 11.02 -15.13 7.45
N LEU A 138 10.54 -14.42 8.48
CA LEU A 138 9.11 -14.20 8.67
C LEU A 138 8.55 -13.26 7.57
N HIS A 139 7.38 -13.59 7.04
CA HIS A 139 6.65 -12.75 6.10
C HIS A 139 5.65 -11.86 6.80
N SER A 140 5.53 -10.62 6.35
CA SER A 140 4.56 -9.64 6.82
C SER A 140 3.48 -9.46 5.76
N VAL A 141 2.22 -9.62 6.18
CA VAL A 141 1.03 -9.37 5.36
C VAL A 141 0.14 -8.30 5.97
N ARG A 142 -0.72 -7.72 5.14
CA ARG A 142 -1.47 -6.51 5.46
C ARG A 142 -2.79 -6.74 6.19
N ASP A 143 -3.38 -7.92 6.05
CA ASP A 143 -4.72 -8.20 6.54
C ASP A 143 -4.88 -9.70 6.88
N GLN A 144 -5.88 -10.00 7.72
CA GLN A 144 -6.15 -11.37 8.15
C GLN A 144 -6.50 -12.28 6.98
N TYR A 145 -7.21 -11.77 5.97
CA TYR A 145 -7.56 -12.54 4.78
C TYR A 145 -6.32 -13.07 4.04
N THR A 146 -5.31 -12.22 3.86
CA THR A 146 -4.04 -12.59 3.22
C THR A 146 -3.26 -13.59 4.05
N PHE A 147 -3.27 -13.42 5.39
CA PHE A 147 -2.64 -14.35 6.33
C PHE A 147 -3.23 -15.76 6.16
N GLU A 148 -4.55 -15.90 6.19
CA GLU A 148 -5.25 -17.19 6.05
C GLU A 148 -5.00 -17.82 4.67
N LYS A 149 -4.96 -17.01 3.60
CA LYS A 149 -4.66 -17.52 2.25
C LYS A 149 -3.28 -18.16 2.16
N LEU A 150 -2.23 -17.52 2.70
CA LEU A 150 -0.89 -18.11 2.67
C LEU A 150 -0.78 -19.35 3.58
N LYS A 151 -1.42 -19.31 4.76
CA LYS A 151 -1.54 -20.48 5.64
C LYS A 151 -2.21 -21.67 4.95
N SER A 152 -3.28 -21.45 4.18
CA SER A 152 -4.02 -22.50 3.48
C SER A 152 -3.18 -23.33 2.50
N ILE A 153 -2.05 -22.80 2.04
CA ILE A 153 -1.11 -23.52 1.18
C ILE A 153 0.12 -24.04 1.92
N GLY A 154 0.21 -23.89 3.23
CA GLY A 154 1.33 -24.33 4.08
C GLY A 154 2.53 -23.40 4.01
N ILE A 155 2.28 -22.08 3.97
CA ILE A 155 3.28 -21.05 4.25
C ILE A 155 2.99 -20.55 5.67
N ASP A 156 3.73 -21.10 6.62
CA ASP A 156 3.45 -20.93 8.05
C ASP A 156 4.23 -19.81 8.72
N ASN A 157 5.35 -19.40 8.11
CA ASN A 157 6.21 -18.29 8.52
C ASN A 157 5.65 -16.94 8.07
N VAL A 158 4.38 -16.65 8.40
CA VAL A 158 3.68 -15.41 8.04
C VAL A 158 3.00 -14.81 9.26
N VAL A 159 2.89 -13.48 9.31
CA VAL A 159 2.20 -12.74 10.35
C VAL A 159 1.46 -11.51 9.78
N ASN A 160 0.29 -11.18 10.32
CA ASN A 160 -0.42 -9.94 9.98
C ASN A 160 0.19 -8.76 10.75
N THR A 161 0.77 -7.82 10.01
CA THR A 161 1.40 -6.61 10.54
C THR A 161 0.65 -5.34 10.15
N SER A 162 -0.51 -5.44 9.50
CA SER A 162 -1.14 -4.31 8.81
C SER A 162 -0.27 -3.69 7.70
N CYS A 163 -0.70 -2.56 7.14
CA CYS A 163 -0.03 -1.85 6.07
C CYS A 163 1.16 -1.03 6.62
N PRO A 164 2.37 -1.10 6.02
CA PRO A 164 3.55 -0.34 6.46
C PRO A 164 3.35 1.18 6.50
N THR A 165 2.39 1.69 5.73
CA THR A 165 1.98 3.10 5.75
C THR A 165 1.38 3.51 7.09
N LEU A 166 0.85 2.59 7.88
CA LEU A 166 0.23 2.86 9.17
C LEU A 166 1.22 2.73 10.34
N TRP A 167 2.39 2.10 10.17
CA TRP A 167 3.29 1.75 11.28
C TRP A 167 3.88 2.93 12.05
N GLY A 168 3.76 4.15 11.52
CA GLY A 168 4.14 5.39 12.21
C GLY A 168 3.02 6.06 13.00
N LEU A 169 1.78 5.55 12.91
CA LEU A 169 0.61 6.11 13.59
C LEU A 169 0.50 5.55 15.01
N THR A 170 1.44 5.93 15.87
CA THR A 170 1.41 5.57 17.30
C THR A 170 0.25 6.28 18.02
N PRO A 171 -0.11 5.87 19.26
CA PRO A 171 -1.10 6.60 20.04
C PRO A 171 -0.76 8.09 20.23
N GLU A 172 0.52 8.43 20.38
CA GLU A 172 1.01 9.81 20.48
C GLU A 172 0.80 10.56 19.16
N LYS A 173 1.09 9.92 18.03
CA LYS A 173 0.85 10.50 16.70
C LYS A 173 -0.65 10.72 16.45
N CYS A 174 -1.49 9.78 16.85
CA CYS A 174 -2.95 9.89 16.70
C CYS A 174 -3.53 11.08 17.49
N LYS A 175 -2.99 11.38 18.68
CA LYS A 175 -3.38 12.55 19.48
C LYS A 175 -3.05 13.90 18.82
N LEU A 176 -2.14 13.93 17.85
CA LEU A 176 -1.83 15.14 17.09
C LEU A 176 -2.84 15.41 15.96
N VAL A 177 -3.69 14.45 15.63
CA VAL A 177 -4.75 14.61 14.62
C VAL A 177 -5.87 15.47 15.21
N PRO A 178 -6.33 16.53 14.53
CA PRO A 178 -7.47 17.32 14.96
C PRO A 178 -8.71 16.47 15.20
N VAL A 179 -9.44 16.79 16.27
CA VAL A 179 -10.68 16.11 16.66
C VAL A 179 -11.88 16.73 15.95
N SER A 180 -11.91 18.05 15.89
CA SER A 180 -12.98 18.83 15.28
C SER A 180 -12.74 19.07 13.80
N LYS A 181 -13.83 19.32 13.07
CA LYS A 181 -13.88 19.56 11.64
C LYS A 181 -12.98 20.73 11.19
N GLY A 182 -12.24 20.53 10.11
CA GLY A 182 -11.54 21.59 9.38
C GLY A 182 -12.47 22.55 8.62
N GLU A 183 -11.92 23.68 8.17
CA GLU A 183 -12.66 24.64 7.33
C GLU A 183 -12.70 24.21 5.86
N GLU A 184 -11.61 23.60 5.39
CA GLU A 184 -11.43 23.09 4.03
C GLU A 184 -11.34 21.55 4.02
N VAL A 185 -11.55 20.93 2.86
CA VAL A 185 -11.41 19.48 2.71
C VAL A 185 -10.65 19.09 1.46
N ILE A 186 -9.79 18.08 1.58
CA ILE A 186 -9.16 17.40 0.46
C ILE A 186 -9.89 16.08 0.18
N THR A 187 -10.20 15.83 -1.09
CA THR A 187 -10.89 14.63 -1.54
C THR A 187 -10.16 13.93 -2.68
N THR A 188 -10.53 12.69 -2.94
CA THR A 188 -10.01 11.88 -4.04
C THR A 188 -11.09 11.00 -4.65
N LEU A 189 -10.97 10.77 -5.97
CA LEU A 189 -11.80 9.84 -6.73
C LEU A 189 -11.00 8.60 -7.14
N THR A 190 -11.71 7.51 -7.44
CA THR A 190 -11.10 6.24 -7.86
C THR A 190 -11.60 5.85 -9.25
N PHE A 191 -10.93 6.35 -10.30
CA PHE A 191 -11.35 6.16 -11.69
C PHE A 191 -11.49 4.69 -12.15
N TYR A 192 -10.75 3.76 -11.53
CA TYR A 192 -10.77 2.35 -11.93
C TYR A 192 -11.89 1.55 -11.24
N HIS A 193 -12.68 2.19 -10.37
CA HIS A 193 -13.83 1.59 -9.69
C HIS A 193 -14.98 2.62 -9.58
N LYS A 194 -15.30 3.29 -10.70
CA LYS A 194 -16.28 4.40 -10.77
C LYS A 194 -17.63 4.01 -10.16
N ASN A 195 -18.27 4.95 -9.47
CA ASN A 195 -19.71 4.94 -9.21
C ASN A 195 -20.19 6.39 -9.24
N ALA A 196 -20.60 6.85 -10.43
CA ALA A 196 -20.88 8.27 -10.68
C ALA A 196 -21.89 8.86 -9.68
N ASP A 197 -22.95 8.14 -9.35
CA ASP A 197 -24.00 8.64 -8.45
C ASP A 197 -23.47 8.85 -7.03
N LEU A 198 -22.78 7.86 -6.47
CA LEU A 198 -22.24 7.94 -5.10
C LEU A 198 -21.05 8.89 -5.01
N ASP A 199 -20.20 8.90 -6.03
CA ASP A 199 -19.01 9.76 -6.07
C ASP A 199 -19.42 11.24 -6.26
N PHE A 200 -20.43 11.54 -7.11
CA PHE A 200 -21.01 12.89 -7.20
C PHE A 200 -21.67 13.29 -5.89
N LYS A 201 -22.42 12.39 -5.26
CA LYS A 201 -23.06 12.67 -3.96
C LYS A 201 -22.05 13.00 -2.87
N MET A 202 -20.91 12.31 -2.83
CA MET A 202 -19.80 12.67 -1.95
C MET A 202 -19.32 14.10 -2.23
N LEU A 203 -19.00 14.42 -3.50
CA LEU A 203 -18.55 15.76 -3.88
C LEU A 203 -19.56 16.85 -3.50
N LYS A 204 -20.85 16.59 -3.68
CA LYS A 204 -21.93 17.50 -3.29
C LYS A 204 -21.97 17.73 -1.79
N ILE A 205 -21.94 16.68 -0.97
CA ILE A 205 -21.89 16.79 0.50
C ILE A 205 -20.68 17.64 0.92
N LEU A 206 -19.50 17.38 0.34
CA LEU A 206 -18.29 18.14 0.66
C LEU A 206 -18.41 19.61 0.25
N SER A 207 -18.92 19.87 -0.96
CA SER A 207 -19.12 21.21 -1.52
C SER A 207 -20.08 22.06 -0.67
N GLU A 208 -21.15 21.45 -0.14
CA GLU A 208 -22.15 22.13 0.68
C GLU A 208 -21.69 22.38 2.12
N ASN A 209 -20.70 21.62 2.61
CA ASN A 209 -20.30 21.65 4.02
C ASN A 209 -18.94 22.30 4.28
N TYR A 210 -18.05 22.40 3.30
CA TYR A 210 -16.73 23.02 3.46
C TYR A 210 -16.64 24.32 2.65
N SER A 211 -15.89 25.31 3.15
CA SER A 211 -15.72 26.57 2.42
C SER A 211 -15.03 26.35 1.07
N LYS A 212 -14.15 25.35 1.02
CA LYS A 212 -13.38 24.97 -0.15
C LYS A 212 -13.09 23.48 -0.20
N VAL A 213 -13.22 22.90 -1.38
CA VAL A 213 -12.93 21.49 -1.65
C VAL A 213 -11.72 21.42 -2.59
N TYR A 214 -10.75 20.59 -2.25
CA TYR A 214 -9.60 20.32 -3.10
C TYR A 214 -9.63 18.88 -3.59
N LEU A 215 -9.66 18.65 -4.89
CA LEU A 215 -9.61 17.33 -5.48
C LEU A 215 -8.17 16.98 -5.88
N TRP A 216 -7.57 16.00 -5.22
CA TRP A 216 -6.29 15.46 -5.66
C TRP A 216 -6.48 14.39 -6.73
N ILE A 217 -6.11 14.74 -7.97
CA ILE A 217 -6.05 13.81 -9.10
C ILE A 217 -4.73 13.02 -9.04
N GLN A 218 -4.74 11.70 -9.26
CA GLN A 218 -3.50 10.91 -9.32
C GLN A 218 -3.04 10.64 -10.76
N GLY A 219 -3.90 10.90 -11.74
CA GLY A 219 -3.57 10.84 -13.15
C GLY A 219 -4.70 11.38 -14.03
N LEU A 220 -4.46 11.39 -15.35
CA LEU A 220 -5.42 11.93 -16.33
C LEU A 220 -6.79 11.22 -16.29
N SER A 221 -6.83 9.94 -15.94
CA SER A 221 -8.11 9.22 -15.82
C SER A 221 -8.97 9.69 -14.63
N ASP A 222 -8.35 10.21 -13.56
CA ASP A 222 -9.11 10.85 -12.47
C ASP A 222 -9.68 12.19 -12.92
N LEU A 223 -8.92 12.96 -13.71
CA LEU A 223 -9.37 14.23 -14.28
C LEU A 223 -10.57 14.02 -15.21
N ASN A 224 -10.45 13.09 -16.16
CA ASN A 224 -11.54 12.75 -17.07
C ASN A 224 -12.79 12.30 -16.29
N TYR A 225 -12.60 11.49 -15.24
CA TYR A 225 -13.71 11.03 -14.43
C TYR A 225 -14.38 12.17 -13.65
N TYR A 226 -13.59 13.10 -13.10
CA TYR A 226 -14.12 14.29 -12.47
C TYR A 226 -14.93 15.16 -13.44
N ASP A 227 -14.41 15.40 -14.64
CA ASP A 227 -15.11 16.17 -15.68
C ASP A 227 -16.46 15.53 -16.07
N GLU A 228 -16.55 14.19 -16.06
CA GLU A 228 -17.79 13.45 -16.31
C GLU A 228 -18.86 13.68 -15.22
N ILE A 229 -18.45 13.84 -13.94
CA ILE A 229 -19.40 13.81 -12.81
C ILE A 229 -19.59 15.14 -12.10
N ARG A 230 -18.71 16.12 -12.26
CA ARG A 230 -18.69 17.33 -11.42
C ARG A 230 -19.98 18.15 -11.43
N GLY A 231 -20.77 18.07 -12.50
CA GLY A 231 -21.99 18.86 -12.66
C GLY A 231 -21.73 20.35 -12.48
N ASP A 232 -22.57 21.00 -11.67
CA ASP A 232 -22.53 22.45 -11.39
C ASP A 232 -21.69 22.81 -10.14
N LEU A 233 -20.87 21.90 -9.62
CA LEU A 233 -20.05 22.14 -8.42
C LEU A 233 -18.87 23.09 -8.75
N ASN A 234 -18.89 24.30 -8.19
CA ASN A 234 -17.96 25.38 -8.55
C ASN A 234 -16.86 25.68 -7.51
N ASN A 235 -16.92 25.14 -6.29
CA ASN A 235 -15.92 25.37 -5.23
C ASN A 235 -14.89 24.25 -5.10
N ILE A 236 -14.63 23.51 -6.18
CA ILE A 236 -13.64 22.42 -6.22
C ILE A 236 -12.40 22.87 -6.99
N GLU A 237 -11.25 22.90 -6.33
CA GLU A 237 -9.95 23.17 -6.94
C GLU A 237 -9.13 21.90 -7.11
N LEU A 238 -8.39 21.78 -8.22
CA LEU A 238 -7.56 20.62 -8.48
C LEU A 238 -6.19 20.77 -7.82
N ILE A 239 -5.76 19.74 -7.09
CA ILE A 239 -4.36 19.59 -6.64
C ILE A 239 -3.59 18.88 -7.75
N PRO A 240 -2.42 19.39 -8.18
CA PRO A 240 -1.57 18.73 -9.17
C PRO A 240 -1.30 17.24 -8.85
N PRO A 241 -1.12 16.39 -9.88
CA PRO A 241 -0.93 14.94 -9.71
C PRO A 241 0.49 14.57 -9.27
N THR A 242 0.95 15.19 -8.19
CA THR A 242 2.26 14.94 -7.58
C THR A 242 2.09 14.68 -6.08
N ILE A 243 3.02 13.92 -5.50
CA ILE A 243 3.02 13.69 -4.04
C ILE A 243 3.42 14.97 -3.31
N GLU A 244 4.27 15.79 -3.92
CA GLU A 244 4.75 17.05 -3.39
C GLU A 244 3.60 18.04 -3.18
N ALA A 245 2.75 18.22 -4.20
CA ALA A 245 1.59 19.11 -4.10
C ALA A 245 0.56 18.59 -3.10
N PHE A 246 0.36 17.27 -3.04
CA PHE A 246 -0.51 16.67 -2.03
C PHE A 246 0.02 16.85 -0.61
N ASP A 247 1.31 16.60 -0.39
CA ASP A 247 1.96 16.81 0.91
C ASP A 247 1.93 18.28 1.33
N GLU A 248 2.12 19.22 0.41
CA GLU A 248 1.99 20.66 0.66
C GLU A 248 0.58 21.01 1.16
N MET A 249 -0.44 20.51 0.47
CA MET A 249 -1.83 20.71 0.84
C MET A 249 -2.18 20.08 2.20
N LEU A 250 -1.68 18.88 2.48
CA LEU A 250 -1.89 18.21 3.77
C LEU A 250 -1.17 18.89 4.94
N ASN A 251 -0.13 19.67 4.69
CA ASN A 251 0.56 20.43 5.72
C ASN A 251 -0.12 21.77 6.06
N LYS A 252 -1.16 22.17 5.30
CA LYS A 252 -1.98 23.32 5.68
C LYS A 252 -2.71 23.03 6.99
N SER A 253 -2.74 23.99 7.89
CA SER A 253 -3.61 23.91 9.07
C SER A 253 -5.08 23.94 8.63
N ASN A 254 -5.95 23.27 9.40
CA ASN A 254 -7.41 23.38 9.27
C ASN A 254 -8.03 22.74 8.02
N VAL A 255 -7.45 21.63 7.55
CA VAL A 255 -7.99 20.83 6.44
C VAL A 255 -8.36 19.42 6.92
N ASP A 256 -9.50 18.91 6.44
CA ASP A 256 -9.90 17.51 6.59
C ASP A 256 -9.53 16.71 5.32
N TYR A 257 -9.50 15.39 5.43
CA TYR A 257 -9.50 14.48 4.29
C TYR A 257 -10.76 13.63 4.28
N ILE A 258 -11.50 13.63 3.17
CA ILE A 258 -12.63 12.73 2.93
C ILE A 258 -12.58 12.23 1.48
N GLY A 259 -12.31 10.96 1.24
CA GLY A 259 -12.19 10.47 -0.14
C GLY A 259 -12.04 8.97 -0.32
N THR A 260 -12.02 8.54 -1.58
CA THR A 260 -12.12 7.11 -1.96
C THR A 260 -10.77 6.38 -2.08
N ARG A 261 -9.65 7.11 -2.07
CA ARG A 261 -8.30 6.50 -2.16
C ARG A 261 -7.76 6.20 -0.77
N LEU A 262 -7.72 4.91 -0.40
CA LEU A 262 -7.16 4.42 0.88
C LEU A 262 -5.82 5.07 1.25
N HIS A 263 -4.80 4.96 0.38
CA HIS A 263 -3.46 5.42 0.74
C HIS A 263 -3.32 6.95 0.74
N ALA A 264 -4.20 7.69 0.06
CA ALA A 264 -4.25 9.14 0.20
C ALA A 264 -4.75 9.52 1.60
N GLY A 265 -5.79 8.84 2.10
CA GLY A 265 -6.26 9.03 3.48
C GLY A 265 -5.23 8.60 4.52
N VAL A 266 -4.50 7.50 4.30
CA VAL A 266 -3.41 7.12 5.22
C VAL A 266 -2.29 8.17 5.21
N ARG A 267 -1.94 8.75 4.04
CA ARG A 267 -0.96 9.83 3.97
C ARG A 267 -1.45 11.09 4.70
N ALA A 268 -2.74 11.40 4.62
CA ALA A 268 -3.36 12.48 5.39
C ALA A 268 -3.16 12.25 6.91
N LEU A 269 -3.44 11.05 7.41
CA LEU A 269 -3.16 10.69 8.81
C LEU A 269 -1.67 10.82 9.18
N GLN A 270 -0.74 10.42 8.30
CA GLN A 270 0.71 10.60 8.53
C GLN A 270 1.09 12.08 8.71
N LYS A 271 0.31 13.00 8.13
CA LYS A 271 0.45 14.46 8.21
C LYS A 271 -0.43 15.11 9.27
N ASN A 272 -1.00 14.32 10.18
CA ASN A 272 -1.91 14.79 11.24
C ASN A 272 -3.21 15.41 10.72
N VAL A 273 -3.72 14.97 9.57
CA VAL A 273 -5.00 15.45 9.02
C VAL A 273 -6.13 14.53 9.46
N ARG A 274 -7.23 15.13 9.94
CA ARG A 274 -8.45 14.42 10.31
C ARG A 274 -9.07 13.77 9.07
N THR A 275 -9.29 12.47 9.12
CA THR A 275 -9.45 11.65 7.90
C THR A 275 -10.67 10.72 7.99
N LEU A 276 -11.46 10.67 6.91
CA LEU A 276 -12.45 9.64 6.62
C LEU A 276 -12.18 9.02 5.25
N ILE A 277 -12.16 7.70 5.17
CA ILE A 277 -11.94 6.97 3.91
C ILE A 277 -13.22 6.28 3.49
N LEU A 278 -13.62 6.47 2.23
CA LEU A 278 -14.74 5.75 1.62
C LEU A 278 -14.19 4.51 0.90
N ALA A 279 -14.52 3.33 1.40
CA ALA A 279 -14.07 2.07 0.83
C ALA A 279 -14.77 1.78 -0.50
N VAL A 280 -13.96 1.62 -1.55
CA VAL A 280 -14.39 1.16 -2.89
C VAL A 280 -14.07 -0.31 -3.13
N ASP A 281 -13.27 -0.92 -2.25
CA ASP A 281 -12.91 -2.33 -2.30
C ASP A 281 -12.62 -2.88 -0.90
N ASN A 282 -12.32 -4.18 -0.83
CA ASN A 282 -12.08 -4.88 0.43
C ASN A 282 -10.84 -4.38 1.19
N ARG A 283 -9.90 -3.65 0.55
CA ARG A 283 -8.62 -3.29 1.21
C ARG A 283 -8.85 -2.33 2.36
N ALA A 284 -9.62 -1.27 2.13
CA ALA A 284 -9.93 -0.31 3.18
C ALA A 284 -10.79 -0.94 4.28
N ILE A 285 -11.73 -1.80 3.91
CA ILE A 285 -12.62 -2.50 4.85
C ILE A 285 -11.82 -3.43 5.78
N GLU A 286 -10.96 -4.29 5.24
CA GLU A 286 -10.20 -5.25 6.04
C GLU A 286 -9.17 -4.55 6.94
N ILE A 287 -8.46 -3.54 6.43
CA ILE A 287 -7.56 -2.72 7.26
C ILE A 287 -8.33 -1.96 8.34
N GLY A 288 -9.51 -1.41 8.00
CA GLY A 288 -10.42 -0.75 8.93
C GLY A 288 -10.77 -1.62 10.13
N LYS A 289 -11.15 -2.88 9.87
CA LYS A 289 -11.45 -3.87 10.91
C LYS A 289 -10.22 -4.22 11.75
N ASP A 290 -9.06 -4.40 11.11
CA ASP A 290 -7.86 -4.89 11.79
C ASP A 290 -7.23 -3.83 12.71
N VAL A 291 -7.29 -2.55 12.34
CA VAL A 291 -6.56 -1.49 13.07
C VAL A 291 -7.40 -0.28 13.48
N ASN A 292 -8.73 -0.36 13.40
CA ASN A 292 -9.63 0.76 13.71
C ASN A 292 -9.36 2.01 12.83
N LEU A 293 -9.07 1.80 11.54
CA LEU A 293 -8.97 2.91 10.57
C LEU A 293 -10.37 3.44 10.25
N ASN A 294 -10.55 4.77 10.25
CA ASN A 294 -11.83 5.42 9.99
C ASN A 294 -12.30 5.20 8.54
N VAL A 295 -13.15 4.21 8.33
CA VAL A 295 -13.61 3.77 7.02
C VAL A 295 -15.11 3.56 7.04
N ILE A 296 -15.81 4.19 6.10
CA ILE A 296 -17.20 3.83 5.74
C ILE A 296 -17.21 3.17 4.37
N LYS A 297 -18.25 2.41 4.05
CA LYS A 297 -18.42 1.93 2.68
C LYS A 297 -18.88 3.08 1.80
N ARG A 298 -18.51 3.07 0.52
CA ARG A 298 -18.96 4.12 -0.40
C ARG A 298 -20.49 4.17 -0.53
N GLU A 299 -21.16 3.04 -0.39
CA GLU A 299 -22.62 2.94 -0.38
C GLU A 299 -23.26 3.74 0.77
N ASP A 300 -22.52 3.93 1.85
CA ASP A 300 -22.93 4.66 3.06
C ASP A 300 -22.48 6.13 3.02
N VAL A 301 -22.28 6.72 1.83
CA VAL A 301 -21.74 8.09 1.62
C VAL A 301 -22.44 9.18 2.45
N ASN A 302 -23.71 8.99 2.84
CA ASN A 302 -24.42 9.92 3.74
C ASN A 302 -23.77 10.03 5.12
N ASP A 303 -23.08 8.99 5.59
CA ASP A 303 -22.41 8.96 6.89
C ASP A 303 -21.23 9.95 6.95
N CYS A 304 -20.79 10.50 5.81
CA CYS A 304 -19.89 11.65 5.78
C CYS A 304 -20.43 12.82 6.61
N ILE A 305 -21.75 13.05 6.60
CA ILE A 305 -22.38 14.16 7.36
C ILE A 305 -22.12 13.98 8.86
N SER A 306 -22.29 12.75 9.38
CA SER A 306 -22.01 12.44 10.79
C SER A 306 -20.56 12.74 11.16
N PHE A 307 -19.60 12.37 10.31
CA PHE A 307 -18.20 12.72 10.50
C PHE A 307 -17.94 14.23 10.39
N ILE A 308 -18.64 14.95 9.51
CA ILE A 308 -18.47 16.40 9.34
C ILE A 308 -19.00 17.17 10.55
N GLU A 309 -20.15 16.77 11.08
CA GLU A 309 -20.88 17.51 12.13
C GLU A 309 -20.36 17.21 13.54
N ASN A 310 -19.73 16.06 13.75
CA ASN A 310 -19.31 15.59 15.06
C ASN A 310 -17.79 15.55 15.20
N ASP A 311 -17.32 15.68 16.43
CA ASP A 311 -15.93 15.41 16.80
C ASP A 311 -15.56 13.93 16.53
N TYR A 312 -14.34 13.70 16.05
CA TYR A 312 -13.82 12.36 15.81
C TYR A 312 -12.41 12.21 16.34
N VAL A 313 -12.21 11.28 17.28
CA VAL A 313 -10.88 10.96 17.81
C VAL A 313 -10.26 9.85 16.99
N THR A 314 -9.10 10.14 16.38
CA THR A 314 -8.31 9.12 15.68
C THR A 314 -7.66 8.18 16.71
N ASP A 315 -7.89 6.88 16.57
CA ASP A 315 -7.35 5.87 17.49
C ASP A 315 -6.96 4.57 16.76
N ILE A 316 -5.81 4.60 16.10
CA ILE A 316 -5.31 3.45 15.32
C ILE A 316 -4.71 2.38 16.26
N LYS A 317 -5.16 1.13 16.10
CA LYS A 317 -4.71 -0.04 16.88
C LYS A 317 -3.78 -0.92 16.06
N LEU A 318 -2.48 -0.64 16.10
CA LEU A 318 -1.49 -1.43 15.37
C LEU A 318 -1.17 -2.77 16.07
N PRO A 319 -0.94 -3.86 15.32
CA PRO A 319 -0.46 -5.12 15.86
C PRO A 319 1.05 -5.05 16.16
N GLN A 320 1.42 -4.26 17.17
CA GLN A 320 2.81 -3.88 17.46
C GLN A 320 3.72 -5.09 17.68
N ASP A 321 3.29 -6.09 18.45
CA ASP A 321 4.06 -7.33 18.68
C ASP A 321 4.41 -8.06 17.37
N ASN A 322 3.49 -8.07 16.41
CA ASN A 322 3.71 -8.70 15.11
C ASN A 322 4.68 -7.89 14.26
N ILE A 323 4.57 -6.56 14.28
CA ILE A 323 5.49 -5.64 13.60
C ILE A 323 6.91 -5.85 14.14
N ASP A 324 7.08 -5.84 15.47
CA ASP A 324 8.39 -5.99 16.11
C ASP A 324 9.00 -7.38 15.88
N LYS A 325 8.18 -8.43 15.95
CA LYS A 325 8.59 -9.79 15.61
C LYS A 325 9.11 -9.88 14.18
N TRP A 326 8.41 -9.25 13.23
CA TRP A 326 8.84 -9.21 11.83
C TRP A 326 10.13 -8.41 11.65
N LEU A 327 10.23 -7.21 12.22
CA LEU A 327 11.43 -6.36 12.15
C LEU A 327 12.67 -7.07 12.73
N LYS A 328 12.50 -7.85 13.79
CA LYS A 328 13.57 -8.68 14.34
C LYS A 328 13.97 -9.82 13.40
N ALA A 329 13.00 -10.47 12.76
CA ALA A 329 13.22 -11.63 11.90
C ALA A 329 13.92 -11.30 10.58
N ILE A 330 13.83 -10.06 10.09
CA ILE A 330 14.44 -9.68 8.82
C ILE A 330 15.93 -9.35 8.94
N LYS A 331 16.42 -8.97 10.12
CA LYS A 331 17.83 -8.60 10.32
C LYS A 331 18.76 -9.74 9.90
N LEU A 332 19.53 -9.49 8.84
CA LEU A 332 20.57 -10.40 8.39
C LEU A 332 21.75 -10.33 9.35
N LYS A 333 22.44 -11.46 9.54
CA LYS A 333 23.61 -11.57 10.40
C LYS A 333 24.89 -11.25 9.67
#